data_AF-A0A7X1GJE7-F1
#
_entry.id   AF-A0A7X1GJE7-F1
#
_cell.length_a   1.000
_cell.length_b   1.000
_cell.length_c   1.000
_cell.angle_alpha   90.00
_cell.angle_beta   90.00
_cell.angle_gamma   90.00
#
_symmetry.space_group_name_H-M   'P 1'
#
loop_
_entity.id
_entity.type
_entity.pdbx_description
1 polymer ?
#
loop_
_entity_poly.entity_id
_entity_poly.type
_entity_poly.pdbx_seq_one_letter_code
_entity_poly.pdbx_strand_id
1 'polypeptide(L)'
;MNAPFDQLSTWLKDHKITEVECVVTDLTGIARGKIAPTNKFLHERGMRLPESVLLQTVTGDFVDDDIYYDLLDPADIDMVCKPVSDAVYVIPWAIEPTAIVIHDTFDKFGNPIELSPRNVLKKVLQLYTDKGWKPIVAPEMEFYLTQRCEDPDLPLKAPLGRSGRAESGRQSFSIDAANEFDPLFEDVYDWCEAQGLDLDTLIHEDGPAQMEINFRHGDALDLADQITVFKRTLREAALKHNVTATFMAKPIGDEPGSAMHLHQSVVEIATGKPIFANEDGGMSELFLHHIGGLQKYIPKLLPMFAPNVNSFRRFLPDTSAPVNVEWGVENRTVGLRVPTSSPDAMRVENRLPGADANPYLAIAASLLCGYLGMVERVEPSAAVEGRAYERRNLRLPITIEDALAHMENCPTIESYLGSKFVRGYVAVKRAEHENFKRVISSWEREFLLLSV
;
A
#
# COMPACT_ATOMS: atom_id res chain seq x y z
N MET A 1 18.72 14.42 24.12
CA MET A 1 18.28 13.31 23.25
C MET A 1 16.97 12.64 23.69
N ASN A 2 16.20 13.17 24.67
CA ASN A 2 14.91 12.56 25.10
C ASN A 2 13.64 13.26 24.55
N ALA A 3 13.76 14.42 23.90
CA ALA A 3 12.62 15.27 23.55
C ALA A 3 11.49 14.57 22.75
N PRO A 4 11.77 13.70 21.75
CA PRO A 4 10.69 13.02 21.02
C PRO A 4 9.91 12.01 21.90
N PHE A 5 10.59 11.26 22.76
CA PHE A 5 9.93 10.31 23.65
C PHE A 5 9.17 11.00 24.77
N ASP A 6 9.68 12.15 25.26
CA ASP A 6 9.00 12.97 26.25
C ASP A 6 7.69 13.57 25.68
N GLN A 7 7.68 13.93 24.39
CA GLN A 7 6.47 14.34 23.67
C GLN A 7 5.44 13.20 23.62
N LEU A 8 5.85 11.99 23.21
CA LEU A 8 4.96 10.82 23.19
C LEU A 8 4.40 10.50 24.59
N SER A 9 5.24 10.55 25.63
CA SER A 9 4.83 10.33 27.02
C SER A 9 3.79 11.36 27.49
N THR A 10 3.96 12.62 27.08
CA THR A 10 3.02 13.69 27.37
C THR A 10 1.71 13.45 26.62
N TRP A 11 1.77 13.14 25.32
CA TRP A 11 0.61 12.83 24.50
C TRP A 11 -0.23 11.68 25.08
N LEU A 12 0.41 10.57 25.48
CA LEU A 12 -0.28 9.42 26.08
C LEU A 12 -0.99 9.79 27.39
N LYS A 13 -0.40 10.67 28.20
CA LYS A 13 -1.01 11.15 29.45
C LYS A 13 -2.18 12.08 29.20
N ASP A 14 -2.02 13.02 28.27
CA ASP A 14 -3.05 14.01 27.94
C ASP A 14 -4.31 13.32 27.39
N HIS A 15 -4.13 12.25 26.64
CA HIS A 15 -5.22 11.40 26.11
C HIS A 15 -5.65 10.30 27.09
N LYS A 16 -5.07 10.24 28.30
CA LYS A 16 -5.38 9.27 29.36
C LYS A 16 -5.30 7.80 28.91
N ILE A 17 -4.34 7.49 28.04
CA ILE A 17 -4.17 6.16 27.46
C ILE A 17 -3.72 5.17 28.54
N THR A 18 -4.44 4.05 28.67
CA THR A 18 -4.16 2.96 29.60
C THR A 18 -3.43 1.79 28.94
N GLU A 19 -3.65 1.59 27.64
CA GLU A 19 -3.03 0.52 26.85
C GLU A 19 -2.43 1.06 25.54
N VAL A 20 -1.29 0.49 25.15
CA VAL A 20 -0.58 0.84 23.92
C VAL A 20 -0.43 -0.41 23.06
N GLU A 21 -0.96 -0.35 21.83
CA GLU A 21 -0.61 -1.29 20.77
C GLU A 21 0.71 -0.85 20.11
N CYS A 22 1.79 -1.52 20.44
CA CYS A 22 3.09 -1.32 19.80
C CYS A 22 3.11 -2.09 18.48
N VAL A 23 3.23 -1.40 17.35
CA VAL A 23 3.06 -2.00 16.02
C VAL A 23 4.25 -1.74 15.10
N VAL A 24 4.61 -2.78 14.34
CA VAL A 24 5.38 -2.73 13.09
C VAL A 24 4.57 -3.38 11.97
N THR A 25 4.92 -3.13 10.71
CA THR A 25 4.24 -3.76 9.57
C THR A 25 5.16 -4.78 8.92
N ASP A 26 4.68 -6.00 8.65
CA ASP A 26 5.45 -7.02 7.93
C ASP A 26 5.40 -6.82 6.39
N LEU A 27 6.11 -7.66 5.63
CA LEU A 27 6.18 -7.57 4.17
C LEU A 27 4.81 -7.73 3.48
N THR A 28 3.84 -8.36 4.14
CA THR A 28 2.47 -8.57 3.63
C THR A 28 1.56 -7.38 3.92
N GLY A 29 1.98 -6.43 4.77
CA GLY A 29 1.17 -5.30 5.20
C GLY A 29 0.36 -5.55 6.47
N ILE A 30 0.61 -6.66 7.17
CA ILE A 30 -0.06 -6.99 8.43
C ILE A 30 0.65 -6.30 9.59
N ALA A 31 -0.12 -5.71 10.50
CA ALA A 31 0.35 -5.16 11.75
C ALA A 31 0.81 -6.29 12.70
N ARG A 32 2.04 -6.20 13.19
CA ARG A 32 2.68 -7.15 14.11
C ARG A 32 3.18 -6.41 15.34
N GLY A 33 3.04 -7.01 16.51
CA GLY A 33 3.60 -6.42 17.72
C GLY A 33 2.96 -6.89 19.01
N LYS A 34 2.86 -5.97 19.97
CA LYS A 34 2.49 -6.28 21.36
C LYS A 34 1.53 -5.23 21.90
N ILE A 35 0.59 -5.67 22.73
CA ILE A 35 -0.23 -4.78 23.55
C ILE A 35 0.43 -4.69 24.93
N ALA A 36 0.66 -3.46 25.41
CA ALA A 36 1.31 -3.21 26.68
C ALA A 36 0.55 -2.15 27.50
N PRO A 37 0.44 -2.31 28.83
CA PRO A 37 -0.02 -1.22 29.68
C PRO A 37 0.89 0.00 29.53
N THR A 38 0.33 1.21 29.52
CA THR A 38 1.09 2.47 29.29
C THR A 38 2.29 2.61 30.23
N ASN A 39 2.15 2.25 31.51
CA ASN A 39 3.25 2.33 32.48
C ASN A 39 4.44 1.43 32.09
N LYS A 40 4.17 0.23 31.56
CA LYS A 40 5.20 -0.68 31.08
C LYS A 40 5.85 -0.15 29.81
N PHE A 41 5.05 0.32 28.86
CA PHE A 41 5.54 0.94 27.62
C PHE A 41 6.48 2.13 27.89
N LEU A 42 6.09 3.03 28.79
CA LEU A 42 6.90 4.20 29.17
C LEU A 42 8.20 3.83 29.86
N HIS A 43 8.22 2.72 30.61
CA HIS A 43 9.42 2.21 31.26
C HIS A 43 10.36 1.50 30.28
N GLU A 44 9.83 0.66 29.39
CA GLU A 44 10.61 -0.11 28.41
C GLU A 44 11.10 0.73 27.23
N ARG A 45 10.43 1.84 26.91
CA ARG A 45 10.78 2.80 25.84
C ARG A 45 10.90 2.17 24.44
N GLY A 46 10.13 1.12 24.20
CA GLY A 46 10.10 0.36 22.96
C GLY A 46 9.70 -1.08 23.20
N MET A 47 9.82 -1.90 22.16
CA MET A 47 9.57 -3.34 22.27
C MET A 47 10.68 -4.15 21.60
N ARG A 48 10.68 -5.45 21.90
CA ARG A 48 11.49 -6.46 21.24
C ARG A 48 10.58 -7.39 20.46
N LEU A 49 10.96 -7.74 19.25
CA LEU A 49 10.30 -8.75 18.42
C LEU A 49 11.36 -9.58 17.71
N PRO A 50 11.12 -10.88 17.47
CA PRO A 50 12.05 -11.69 16.69
C PRO A 50 12.09 -11.17 15.24
N GLU A 51 13.27 -11.15 14.62
CA GLU A 51 13.41 -10.72 13.22
C GLU A 51 12.58 -11.59 12.25
N SER A 52 12.34 -12.85 12.62
CA SER A 52 11.56 -13.82 11.87
C SER A 52 10.16 -13.37 11.49
N VAL A 53 9.53 -12.50 12.29
CA VAL A 53 8.19 -11.97 11.99
C VAL A 53 8.12 -11.23 10.64
N LEU A 54 9.26 -10.72 10.15
CA LEU A 54 9.35 -10.05 8.85
C LEU A 54 9.42 -11.03 7.65
N LEU A 55 9.67 -12.31 7.90
CA LEU A 55 9.64 -13.39 6.90
C LEU A 55 8.40 -14.31 7.05
N GLN A 56 7.41 -13.89 7.84
CA GLN A 56 6.16 -14.61 7.97
C GLN A 56 5.24 -14.32 6.78
N THR A 57 4.57 -15.34 6.28
CA THR A 57 3.59 -15.25 5.20
C THR A 57 2.21 -14.83 5.70
N VAL A 58 1.31 -14.46 4.79
CA VAL A 58 -0.10 -14.17 5.10
C VAL A 58 -0.84 -15.37 5.71
N THR A 59 -0.39 -16.60 5.45
CA THR A 59 -0.97 -17.83 6.02
C THR A 59 -0.44 -18.15 7.42
N GLY A 60 0.56 -17.40 7.90
CA GLY A 60 1.20 -17.62 9.20
C GLY A 60 2.40 -18.57 9.16
N ASP A 61 2.69 -19.18 8.00
CA ASP A 61 3.89 -19.97 7.76
C ASP A 61 5.13 -19.06 7.60
N PHE A 62 6.31 -19.66 7.51
CA PHE A 62 7.57 -18.97 7.23
C PHE A 62 8.13 -19.42 5.87
N VAL A 63 9.13 -18.69 5.40
CA VAL A 63 9.93 -19.09 4.23
C VAL A 63 10.71 -20.37 4.48
N ASP A 64 11.18 -21.02 3.42
CA ASP A 64 12.01 -22.23 3.50
C ASP A 64 13.23 -22.03 4.41
N ASP A 65 13.55 -23.07 5.21
CA ASP A 65 14.63 -23.05 6.22
C ASP A 65 15.97 -22.54 5.67
N ASP A 66 16.37 -22.98 4.48
CA ASP A 66 17.63 -22.56 3.85
C ASP A 66 17.69 -21.04 3.65
N ILE A 67 16.57 -20.41 3.29
CA ILE A 67 16.49 -18.95 3.13
C ILE A 67 16.35 -18.28 4.49
N TYR A 68 15.55 -18.85 5.38
CA TYR A 68 15.32 -18.34 6.73
C TYR A 68 16.64 -18.18 7.50
N TYR A 69 17.45 -19.24 7.58
CA TYR A 69 18.70 -19.25 8.33
C TYR A 69 19.88 -18.58 7.61
N ASP A 70 19.76 -18.32 6.30
CA ASP A 70 20.74 -17.51 5.55
C ASP A 70 20.48 -16.01 5.73
N LEU A 71 19.22 -15.58 5.78
CA LEU A 71 18.86 -14.17 5.91
C LEU A 71 18.84 -13.68 7.35
N LEU A 72 18.51 -14.53 8.31
CA LEU A 72 18.37 -14.17 9.72
C LEU A 72 19.49 -14.76 10.58
N ASP A 73 19.67 -14.22 11.79
CA ASP A 73 20.56 -14.83 12.78
C ASP A 73 19.99 -16.22 13.16
N PRO A 74 20.79 -17.31 13.10
CA PRO A 74 20.30 -18.65 13.43
C PRO A 74 19.74 -18.81 14.85
N ALA A 75 20.05 -17.89 15.76
CA ALA A 75 19.47 -17.86 17.10
C ALA A 75 18.09 -17.17 17.18
N ASP A 76 17.53 -16.72 16.05
CA ASP A 76 16.29 -15.93 15.92
C ASP A 76 16.26 -14.76 16.92
N ILE A 77 17.27 -13.89 16.80
CA ILE A 77 17.46 -12.79 17.75
C ILE A 77 16.38 -11.72 17.58
N ASP A 78 16.10 -11.02 18.68
CA ASP A 78 15.16 -9.91 18.68
C ASP A 78 15.73 -8.64 18.02
N MET A 79 14.96 -8.04 17.12
CA MET A 79 15.12 -6.64 16.73
C MET A 79 14.72 -5.68 17.87
N VAL A 80 15.32 -4.50 17.87
CA VAL A 80 14.93 -3.36 18.71
C VAL A 80 13.86 -2.55 17.97
N CYS A 81 12.65 -2.51 18.50
CA CYS A 81 11.58 -1.66 17.97
C CYS A 81 11.51 -0.37 18.80
N LYS A 82 11.75 0.78 18.18
CA LYS A 82 11.71 2.10 18.81
C LYS A 82 10.44 2.84 18.41
N PRO A 83 9.67 3.40 19.36
CA PRO A 83 8.44 4.09 19.04
C PRO A 83 8.72 5.39 18.28
N VAL A 84 7.87 5.68 17.32
CA VAL A 84 7.88 6.91 16.52
C VAL A 84 6.92 7.89 17.19
N SER A 85 7.42 9.07 17.57
CA SER A 85 6.70 10.00 18.46
C SER A 85 5.50 10.68 17.81
N ASP A 86 5.54 10.83 16.50
CA ASP A 86 4.54 11.48 15.64
C ASP A 86 3.64 10.49 14.90
N ALA A 87 3.94 9.19 14.95
CA ALA A 87 3.10 8.12 14.41
C ALA A 87 2.36 7.38 15.54
N VAL A 88 1.58 8.15 16.29
CA VAL A 88 0.73 7.71 17.40
C VAL A 88 -0.71 8.13 17.15
N TYR A 89 -1.64 7.19 17.34
CA TYR A 89 -3.06 7.38 17.03
C TYR A 89 -3.92 6.75 18.12
N VAL A 90 -5.02 7.39 18.50
CA VAL A 90 -5.99 6.76 19.39
C VAL A 90 -6.69 5.58 18.69
N ILE A 91 -7.28 4.67 19.46
CA ILE A 91 -8.12 3.58 18.94
C ILE A 91 -9.56 3.86 19.39
N PRO A 92 -10.37 4.59 18.58
CA PRO A 92 -11.69 5.09 19.02
C PRO A 92 -12.70 3.99 19.38
N TRP A 93 -12.53 2.79 18.81
CA TRP A 93 -13.40 1.65 19.05
C TRP A 93 -12.98 0.77 20.24
N ALA A 94 -11.82 1.04 20.85
CA ALA A 94 -11.37 0.29 22.02
C ALA A 94 -12.28 0.56 23.24
N ILE A 95 -12.51 -0.47 24.05
CA ILE A 95 -13.32 -0.37 25.28
C ILE A 95 -12.60 0.50 26.31
N GLU A 96 -11.31 0.25 26.50
CA GLU A 96 -10.44 1.07 27.35
C GLU A 96 -9.68 2.11 26.50
N PRO A 97 -9.24 3.24 27.07
CA PRO A 97 -8.44 4.23 26.35
C PRO A 97 -7.14 3.63 25.80
N THR A 98 -7.12 3.31 24.51
CA THR A 98 -5.99 2.64 23.85
C THR A 98 -5.44 3.50 22.72
N ALA A 99 -4.13 3.44 22.51
CA ALA A 99 -3.46 4.05 21.37
C ALA A 99 -2.61 3.03 20.61
N ILE A 100 -2.52 3.19 19.28
CA ILE A 100 -1.50 2.53 18.46
C ILE A 100 -0.28 3.43 18.36
N VAL A 101 0.91 2.84 18.52
CA VAL A 101 2.20 3.51 18.30
C VAL A 101 2.99 2.70 17.27
N ILE A 102 3.30 3.33 16.14
CA ILE A 102 4.15 2.73 15.10
C ILE A 102 5.61 2.78 15.54
N HIS A 103 6.36 1.72 15.23
CA HIS A 103 7.76 1.58 15.62
C HIS A 103 8.69 1.47 14.40
N ASP A 104 9.86 2.07 14.53
CA ASP A 104 11.02 1.77 13.69
C ASP A 104 11.78 0.56 14.22
N THR A 105 12.37 -0.21 13.32
CA THR A 105 13.05 -1.48 13.64
C THR A 105 14.55 -1.37 13.41
N PHE A 106 15.34 -1.74 14.41
CA PHE A 106 16.80 -1.71 14.38
C PHE A 106 17.40 -3.03 14.87
N ASP A 107 18.60 -3.35 14.42
CA ASP A 107 19.40 -4.43 14.98
C ASP A 107 19.98 -4.05 16.36
N LYS A 108 20.70 -4.99 16.98
CA LYS A 108 21.39 -4.77 18.27
C LYS A 108 22.50 -3.71 18.24
N PHE A 109 22.98 -3.35 17.06
CA PHE A 109 24.02 -2.34 16.83
C PHE A 109 23.43 -0.96 16.50
N GLY A 110 22.11 -0.87 16.34
CA GLY A 110 21.40 0.36 16.00
C GLY A 110 21.27 0.62 14.49
N ASN A 111 21.61 -0.34 13.63
CA ASN A 111 21.37 -0.22 12.19
C ASN A 111 19.90 -0.52 11.87
N PRO A 112 19.27 0.16 10.90
CA PRO A 112 17.91 -0.15 10.49
C PRO A 112 17.79 -1.59 9.96
N ILE A 113 16.76 -2.32 10.37
CA ILE A 113 16.46 -3.66 9.82
C ILE A 113 16.06 -3.52 8.35
N GLU A 114 16.79 -4.20 7.47
CA GLU A 114 16.61 -4.12 6.00
C GLU A 114 15.30 -4.73 5.50
N LEU A 115 14.76 -5.72 6.22
CA LEU A 115 13.50 -6.39 5.87
C LEU A 115 12.26 -5.56 6.23
N SER A 116 12.41 -4.44 6.97
CA SER A 116 11.27 -3.66 7.44
C SER A 116 10.72 -2.75 6.34
N PRO A 117 9.43 -2.87 5.96
CA PRO A 117 8.80 -2.01 4.95
C PRO A 117 8.96 -0.52 5.21
N ARG A 118 8.81 -0.10 6.48
CA ARG A 118 8.95 1.31 6.87
C ARG A 118 10.38 1.81 6.66
N ASN A 119 11.37 0.99 6.99
CA ASN A 119 12.79 1.31 6.74
C ASN A 119 13.12 1.33 5.24
N VAL A 120 12.51 0.46 4.44
CA VAL A 120 12.67 0.45 2.97
C VAL A 120 12.17 1.76 2.37
N LEU A 121 10.99 2.24 2.79
CA LEU A 121 10.49 3.54 2.34
C LEU A 121 11.43 4.67 2.77
N LYS A 122 11.87 4.70 4.03
CA LYS A 122 12.86 5.69 4.51
C LYS A 122 14.14 5.69 3.69
N LYS A 123 14.66 4.52 3.33
CA LYS A 123 15.84 4.38 2.48
C LYS A 123 15.62 5.04 1.12
N VAL A 124 14.46 4.83 0.49
CA VAL A 124 14.11 5.48 -0.79
C VAL A 124 13.98 7.00 -0.63
N LEU A 125 13.32 7.47 0.43
CA LEU A 125 13.18 8.91 0.71
C LEU A 125 14.53 9.60 0.97
N GLN A 126 15.49 8.87 1.56
CA GLN A 126 16.85 9.37 1.74
C GLN A 126 17.54 9.62 0.39
N LEU A 127 17.30 8.79 -0.64
CA LEU A 127 17.86 9.01 -1.99
C LEU A 127 17.42 10.36 -2.58
N TYR A 128 16.16 10.75 -2.37
CA TYR A 128 15.66 12.05 -2.79
C TYR A 128 16.30 13.17 -1.96
N THR A 129 16.36 12.99 -0.64
CA THR A 129 16.96 13.97 0.28
C THR A 129 18.42 14.25 -0.08
N ASP A 130 19.19 13.22 -0.44
CA ASP A 130 20.59 13.34 -0.85
C ASP A 130 20.78 14.15 -2.15
N LYS A 131 19.72 14.27 -2.96
CA LYS A 131 19.66 15.14 -4.15
C LYS A 131 19.10 16.54 -3.86
N GLY A 132 18.70 16.82 -2.62
CA GLY A 132 17.98 18.04 -2.26
C GLY A 132 16.52 18.05 -2.72
N TRP A 133 15.94 16.87 -2.97
CA TRP A 133 14.56 16.70 -3.44
C TRP A 133 13.66 16.13 -2.35
N LYS A 134 12.39 16.52 -2.37
CA LYS A 134 11.33 15.95 -1.53
C LYS A 134 10.20 15.44 -2.43
N PRO A 135 9.93 14.13 -2.46
CA PRO A 135 8.75 13.62 -3.12
C PRO A 135 7.50 13.95 -2.31
N ILE A 136 6.42 14.28 -3.02
CA ILE A 136 5.07 14.48 -2.47
C ILE A 136 4.17 13.44 -3.11
N VAL A 137 3.36 12.76 -2.30
CA VAL A 137 2.45 11.72 -2.79
C VAL A 137 1.02 12.01 -2.38
N ALA A 138 0.05 11.56 -3.19
CA ALA A 138 -1.38 11.58 -2.86
C ALA A 138 -1.99 10.22 -3.22
N PRO A 139 -2.21 9.35 -2.22
CA PRO A 139 -2.86 8.06 -2.43
C PRO A 139 -4.38 8.19 -2.51
N GLU A 140 -4.98 7.48 -3.46
CA GLU A 140 -6.41 7.21 -3.57
C GLU A 140 -6.62 5.72 -3.30
N MET A 141 -7.52 5.36 -2.39
CA MET A 141 -7.67 3.99 -1.90
C MET A 141 -9.08 3.47 -2.20
N GLU A 142 -9.18 2.56 -3.17
CA GLU A 142 -10.43 1.86 -3.44
C GLU A 142 -10.63 0.66 -2.50
N PHE A 143 -11.88 0.36 -2.19
CA PHE A 143 -12.27 -0.80 -1.38
C PHE A 143 -13.71 -1.21 -1.69
N TYR A 144 -14.06 -2.44 -1.30
CA TYR A 144 -15.44 -2.92 -1.34
C TYR A 144 -16.02 -3.04 0.06
N LEU A 145 -17.28 -2.66 0.20
CA LEU A 145 -18.12 -3.10 1.30
C LEU A 145 -18.84 -4.39 0.90
N THR A 146 -18.85 -5.37 1.78
CA THR A 146 -19.44 -6.70 1.55
C THR A 146 -20.28 -7.14 2.76
N GLN A 147 -21.22 -8.05 2.56
CA GLN A 147 -21.82 -8.79 3.67
C GLN A 147 -20.71 -9.54 4.42
N ARG A 148 -20.90 -9.71 5.73
CA ARG A 148 -20.03 -10.61 6.50
C ARG A 148 -20.04 -12.00 5.87
N CYS A 149 -18.85 -12.50 5.55
CA CYS A 149 -18.66 -13.82 4.97
C CYS A 149 -17.96 -14.71 6.02
N GLU A 150 -18.68 -15.71 6.52
CA GLU A 150 -18.12 -16.69 7.46
C GLU A 150 -17.43 -17.86 6.75
N ASP A 151 -17.81 -18.12 5.50
CA ASP A 151 -17.30 -19.23 4.69
C ASP A 151 -16.47 -18.68 3.51
N PRO A 152 -15.13 -18.82 3.52
CA PRO A 152 -14.27 -18.32 2.46
C PRO A 152 -14.47 -19.01 1.10
N ASP A 153 -15.18 -20.15 1.03
CA ASP A 153 -15.50 -20.82 -0.23
C ASP A 153 -16.72 -20.19 -0.94
N LEU A 154 -17.46 -19.29 -0.28
CA LEU A 154 -18.61 -18.61 -0.87
C LEU A 154 -18.24 -17.25 -1.49
N PRO A 155 -18.88 -16.86 -2.60
CA PRO A 155 -18.65 -15.56 -3.21
C PRO A 155 -19.13 -14.43 -2.29
N LEU A 156 -18.35 -13.36 -2.23
CA LEU A 156 -18.71 -12.14 -1.52
C LEU A 156 -19.94 -11.49 -2.18
N LYS A 157 -20.80 -10.90 -1.35
CA LYS A 157 -22.04 -10.24 -1.79
C LYS A 157 -22.09 -8.80 -1.29
N ALA A 158 -22.72 -7.93 -2.07
CA ALA A 158 -22.97 -6.56 -1.64
C ALA A 158 -23.84 -6.52 -0.37
N PRO A 159 -23.50 -5.67 0.61
CA PRO A 159 -24.27 -5.51 1.84
C PRO A 159 -25.59 -4.79 1.57
N LEU A 160 -26.51 -4.88 2.53
CA LEU A 160 -27.73 -4.07 2.50
C LEU A 160 -27.38 -2.64 2.90
N GLY A 161 -27.79 -1.67 2.09
CA GLY A 161 -27.77 -0.26 2.46
C GLY A 161 -28.88 0.10 3.45
N ARG A 162 -28.91 1.35 3.90
CA ARG A 162 -29.94 1.87 4.83
C ARG A 162 -31.37 1.75 4.30
N SER A 163 -31.56 1.65 2.98
CA SER A 163 -32.86 1.38 2.37
C SER A 163 -33.36 -0.07 2.55
N GLY A 164 -32.51 -0.96 3.07
CA GLY A 164 -32.76 -2.39 3.18
C GLY A 164 -32.55 -3.17 1.87
N ARG A 165 -31.95 -2.53 0.84
CA ARG A 165 -31.64 -3.16 -0.45
C ARG A 165 -30.14 -3.29 -0.64
N ALA A 166 -29.71 -4.38 -1.28
CA ALA A 166 -28.35 -4.49 -1.77
C ALA A 166 -28.20 -3.69 -3.06
N GLU A 167 -27.04 -3.07 -3.24
CA GLU A 167 -26.72 -2.39 -4.49
C GLU A 167 -26.56 -3.41 -5.62
N SER A 168 -27.08 -3.08 -6.79
CA SER A 168 -26.87 -3.87 -8.01
C SER A 168 -25.57 -3.51 -8.76
N GLY A 169 -24.81 -2.53 -8.24
CA GLY A 169 -23.55 -2.01 -8.80
C GLY A 169 -23.71 -1.00 -9.93
N ARG A 170 -22.55 -0.54 -10.43
CA ARG A 170 -22.38 0.28 -11.65
C ARG A 170 -23.02 1.66 -11.59
N GLN A 171 -22.91 2.29 -10.43
CA GLN A 171 -23.41 3.64 -10.19
C GLN A 171 -22.26 4.61 -9.85
N SER A 172 -21.14 4.55 -10.58
CA SER A 172 -19.99 5.43 -10.33
C SER A 172 -20.41 6.90 -10.14
N PHE A 173 -19.83 7.56 -9.13
CA PHE A 173 -20.14 8.93 -8.73
C PHE A 173 -21.59 9.17 -8.23
N SER A 174 -22.33 8.12 -7.90
CA SER A 174 -23.68 8.25 -7.34
C SER A 174 -23.64 8.63 -5.86
N ILE A 175 -24.08 9.85 -5.57
CA ILE A 175 -24.28 10.32 -4.20
C ILE A 175 -25.30 9.47 -3.46
N ASP A 176 -26.38 9.04 -4.11
CA ASP A 176 -27.40 8.23 -3.45
C ASP A 176 -26.87 6.82 -3.12
N ALA A 177 -26.00 6.25 -3.96
CA ALA A 177 -25.38 4.95 -3.68
C ALA A 177 -24.34 5.04 -2.56
N ALA A 178 -23.55 6.12 -2.51
CA ALA A 178 -22.69 6.41 -1.36
C ALA A 178 -23.51 6.55 -0.08
N ASN A 179 -24.62 7.31 -0.16
CA ASN A 179 -25.46 7.62 0.98
C ASN A 179 -26.19 6.40 1.58
N GLU A 180 -26.28 5.29 0.85
CA GLU A 180 -26.80 4.04 1.39
C GLU A 180 -25.98 3.53 2.59
N PHE A 181 -24.71 3.94 2.68
CA PHE A 181 -23.78 3.57 3.74
C PHE A 181 -23.40 4.75 4.65
N ASP A 182 -24.14 5.86 4.60
CA ASP A 182 -23.89 7.07 5.42
C ASP A 182 -23.58 6.75 6.89
N PRO A 183 -24.38 5.94 7.63
CA PRO A 183 -24.10 5.70 9.05
C PRO A 183 -22.73 5.06 9.32
N LEU A 184 -22.23 4.24 8.39
CA LEU A 184 -20.90 3.65 8.47
C LEU A 184 -19.84 4.73 8.24
N PHE A 185 -20.03 5.58 7.23
CA PHE A 185 -19.05 6.62 6.90
C PHE A 185 -18.99 7.75 7.92
N GLU A 186 -20.10 8.10 8.58
CA GLU A 186 -20.08 9.03 9.72
C GLU A 186 -19.18 8.50 10.85
N ASP A 187 -19.28 7.21 11.21
CA ASP A 187 -18.37 6.60 12.19
C ASP A 187 -16.92 6.59 11.69
N VAL A 188 -16.69 6.34 10.40
CA VAL A 188 -15.33 6.40 9.81
C VAL A 188 -14.76 7.80 9.93
N TYR A 189 -15.52 8.85 9.61
CA TYR A 189 -15.07 10.23 9.70
C TYR A 189 -14.78 10.64 11.14
N ASP A 190 -15.69 10.36 12.09
CA ASP A 190 -15.50 10.63 13.51
C ASP A 190 -14.23 9.95 14.04
N TRP A 191 -14.00 8.69 13.66
CA TRP A 191 -12.83 7.93 14.12
C TRP A 191 -11.53 8.39 13.47
N CYS A 192 -11.57 8.74 12.18
CA CYS A 192 -10.43 9.29 11.46
C CYS A 192 -10.05 10.68 12.00
N GLU A 193 -11.04 11.54 12.32
CA GLU A 193 -10.80 12.84 12.95
C GLU A 193 -10.16 12.66 14.34
N ALA A 194 -10.69 11.75 15.17
CA ALA A 194 -10.11 11.45 16.48
C ALA A 194 -8.66 10.94 16.37
N GLN A 195 -8.35 10.21 15.30
CA GLN A 195 -7.00 9.72 14.99
C GLN A 195 -6.10 10.78 14.33
N GLY A 196 -6.65 11.90 13.85
CA GLY A 196 -5.90 12.91 13.09
C GLY A 196 -5.52 12.46 11.68
N LEU A 197 -6.32 11.59 11.05
CA LEU A 197 -6.16 11.19 9.65
C LEU A 197 -6.81 12.25 8.73
N ASP A 198 -6.06 12.75 7.73
CA ASP A 198 -6.52 13.83 6.83
C ASP A 198 -7.14 13.23 5.56
N LEU A 199 -8.40 12.78 5.69
CA LEU A 199 -9.21 12.30 4.57
C LEU A 199 -9.77 13.48 3.78
N ASP A 200 -9.74 13.39 2.45
CA ASP A 200 -10.18 14.45 1.54
C ASP A 200 -11.59 14.20 1.01
N THR A 201 -11.77 13.16 0.19
CA THR A 201 -13.01 12.92 -0.55
C THR A 201 -13.38 11.44 -0.54
N LEU A 202 -14.66 11.14 -0.35
CA LEU A 202 -15.27 9.81 -0.55
C LEU A 202 -16.02 9.79 -1.88
N ILE A 203 -15.79 8.74 -2.68
CA ILE A 203 -16.38 8.57 -4.01
C ILE A 203 -16.98 7.17 -4.11
N HIS A 204 -18.15 7.05 -4.74
CA HIS A 204 -18.72 5.75 -5.12
C HIS A 204 -18.14 5.31 -6.46
N GLU A 205 -17.67 4.07 -6.55
CA GLU A 205 -16.93 3.52 -7.68
C GLU A 205 -17.79 2.62 -8.60
N ASP A 206 -17.19 2.06 -9.64
CA ASP A 206 -17.91 1.26 -10.65
C ASP A 206 -18.49 -0.07 -10.12
N GLY A 207 -17.88 -0.67 -9.10
CA GLY A 207 -18.37 -1.90 -8.49
C GLY A 207 -19.53 -1.73 -7.50
N PRO A 208 -20.30 -2.79 -7.20
CA PRO A 208 -21.35 -2.77 -6.18
C PRO A 208 -20.78 -2.53 -4.79
N ALA A 209 -21.24 -1.46 -4.15
CA ALA A 209 -20.73 -0.98 -2.87
C ALA A 209 -19.19 -0.83 -2.87
N GLN A 210 -18.62 -0.51 -4.03
CA GLN A 210 -17.24 -0.12 -4.17
C GLN A 210 -17.13 1.38 -3.91
N MET A 211 -16.12 1.77 -3.14
CA MET A 211 -15.90 3.13 -2.73
C MET A 211 -14.41 3.45 -2.86
N GLU A 212 -14.09 4.72 -2.99
CA GLU A 212 -12.74 5.27 -2.99
C GLU A 212 -12.65 6.35 -1.91
N ILE A 213 -11.57 6.31 -1.12
CA ILE A 213 -11.22 7.42 -0.22
C ILE A 213 -9.90 8.05 -0.67
N ASN A 214 -9.88 9.37 -0.73
CA ASN A 214 -8.70 10.13 -1.12
C ASN A 214 -8.01 10.69 0.12
N PHE A 215 -6.69 10.55 0.17
CA PHE A 215 -5.86 11.19 1.17
C PHE A 215 -5.29 12.48 0.62
N ARG A 216 -5.19 13.50 1.47
CA ARG A 216 -4.50 14.73 1.08
C ARG A 216 -3.03 14.46 0.76
N HIS A 217 -2.53 15.16 -0.24
CA HIS A 217 -1.14 15.02 -0.65
C HIS A 217 -0.19 15.50 0.43
N GLY A 218 0.96 14.85 0.57
CA GLY A 218 1.86 15.16 1.68
C GLY A 218 3.13 14.33 1.72
N ASP A 219 3.67 14.21 2.94
CA ASP A 219 4.85 13.40 3.19
C ASP A 219 4.55 11.91 2.98
N ALA A 220 5.43 11.25 2.23
CA ALA A 220 5.25 9.87 1.81
C ALA A 220 5.25 8.87 2.97
N LEU A 221 6.05 9.12 4.02
CA LEU A 221 6.12 8.23 5.17
C LEU A 221 4.88 8.37 6.04
N ASP A 222 4.47 9.61 6.31
CA ASP A 222 3.28 9.92 7.10
C ASP A 222 2.01 9.37 6.44
N LEU A 223 1.89 9.50 5.12
CA LEU A 223 0.75 8.93 4.39
C LEU A 223 0.75 7.40 4.38
N ALA A 224 1.91 6.74 4.35
CA ALA A 224 1.99 5.29 4.50
C ALA A 224 1.56 4.82 5.90
N ASP A 225 1.95 5.56 6.94
CA ASP A 225 1.50 5.35 8.32
C ASP A 225 -0.03 5.54 8.42
N GLN A 226 -0.58 6.63 7.87
CA GLN A 226 -2.02 6.92 7.86
C GLN A 226 -2.84 5.85 7.13
N ILE A 227 -2.41 5.38 5.96
CA ILE A 227 -3.12 4.30 5.24
C ILE A 227 -3.15 3.01 6.07
N THR A 228 -2.05 2.70 6.75
CA THR A 228 -1.97 1.50 7.61
C THR A 228 -2.99 1.57 8.73
N VAL A 229 -3.15 2.74 9.36
CA VAL A 229 -4.16 2.98 10.41
C VAL A 229 -5.57 2.98 9.81
N PHE A 230 -5.80 3.71 8.72
CA PHE A 230 -7.09 3.82 8.05
C PHE A 230 -7.67 2.46 7.65
N LYS A 231 -6.85 1.56 7.09
CA LYS A 231 -7.28 0.20 6.73
C LYS A 231 -7.84 -0.56 7.93
N ARG A 232 -7.33 -0.32 9.15
CA ARG A 232 -7.85 -0.91 10.39
C ARG A 232 -9.13 -0.20 10.81
N THR A 233 -9.12 1.14 10.83
CA THR A 233 -10.28 1.98 11.20
C THR A 233 -11.51 1.65 10.36
N LEU A 234 -11.37 1.57 9.04
CA LEU A 234 -12.47 1.22 8.14
C LEU A 234 -13.00 -0.20 8.38
N ARG A 235 -12.12 -1.18 8.65
CA ARG A 235 -12.55 -2.55 8.95
C ARG A 235 -13.39 -2.61 10.22
N GLU A 236 -12.94 -1.93 11.28
CA GLU A 236 -13.65 -1.91 12.57
C GLU A 236 -14.97 -1.15 12.47
N ALA A 237 -15.00 -0.05 11.72
CA ALA A 237 -16.23 0.70 11.47
C ALA A 237 -17.23 -0.17 10.68
N ALA A 238 -16.78 -0.82 9.60
CA ALA A 238 -17.62 -1.74 8.85
C ALA A 238 -18.17 -2.88 9.73
N LEU A 239 -17.33 -3.47 10.60
CA LEU A 239 -17.77 -4.50 11.53
C LEU A 239 -18.85 -3.97 12.48
N LYS A 240 -18.73 -2.76 13.02
CA LYS A 240 -19.77 -2.13 13.86
C LYS A 240 -21.15 -2.10 13.16
N HIS A 241 -21.16 -1.98 11.83
CA HIS A 241 -22.37 -1.94 10.99
C HIS A 241 -22.76 -3.27 10.35
N ASN A 242 -22.24 -4.42 10.83
CA ASN A 242 -22.48 -5.75 10.25
C ASN A 242 -22.07 -5.89 8.76
N VAL A 243 -21.09 -5.10 8.35
CA VAL A 243 -20.48 -5.10 7.02
C VAL A 243 -19.02 -5.55 7.14
N THR A 244 -18.42 -5.99 6.04
CA THR A 244 -16.99 -6.24 5.93
C THR A 244 -16.40 -5.33 4.86
N ALA A 245 -15.43 -4.50 5.23
CA ALA A 245 -14.63 -3.75 4.28
C ALA A 245 -13.43 -4.59 3.81
N THR A 246 -13.23 -4.71 2.50
CA THR A 246 -12.11 -5.43 1.92
C THR A 246 -11.33 -4.56 0.93
N PHE A 247 -10.00 -4.64 1.05
CA PHE A 247 -9.05 -4.00 0.15
C PHE A 247 -8.41 -5.02 -0.81
N MET A 248 -8.99 -6.22 -0.94
CA MET A 248 -8.51 -7.20 -1.92
C MET A 248 -8.50 -6.57 -3.31
N ALA A 249 -7.46 -6.82 -4.09
CA ALA A 249 -7.33 -6.26 -5.44
C ALA A 249 -8.45 -6.66 -6.39
N LYS A 250 -9.03 -7.86 -6.22
CA LYS A 250 -10.14 -8.39 -7.01
C LYS A 250 -11.04 -9.23 -6.11
N PRO A 251 -11.94 -8.61 -5.33
CA PRO A 251 -12.78 -9.34 -4.37
C PRO A 251 -13.91 -10.11 -5.06
N ILE A 252 -14.45 -9.58 -6.16
CA ILE A 252 -15.57 -10.16 -6.92
C ILE A 252 -15.11 -10.35 -8.38
N GLY A 253 -15.32 -11.54 -8.94
CA GLY A 253 -14.74 -11.94 -10.23
C GLY A 253 -15.15 -11.07 -11.42
N ASP A 254 -16.45 -10.81 -11.55
CA ASP A 254 -17.05 -10.11 -12.70
C ASP A 254 -17.20 -8.59 -12.48
N GLU A 255 -16.67 -8.05 -11.37
CA GLU A 255 -16.76 -6.64 -11.01
C GLU A 255 -15.37 -5.96 -11.05
N PRO A 256 -15.28 -4.62 -11.11
CA PRO A 256 -13.99 -3.90 -11.11
C PRO A 256 -13.08 -4.29 -9.93
N GLY A 257 -11.77 -4.21 -10.16
CA GLY A 257 -10.80 -4.41 -9.07
C GLY A 257 -10.70 -3.20 -8.15
N SER A 258 -9.98 -3.34 -7.03
CA SER A 258 -9.62 -2.25 -6.13
C SER A 258 -8.15 -1.86 -6.29
N ALA A 259 -7.92 -0.60 -6.64
CA ALA A 259 -6.60 0.00 -6.80
C ALA A 259 -6.21 0.90 -5.61
N MET A 260 -4.92 1.18 -5.54
CA MET A 260 -4.38 2.32 -4.82
C MET A 260 -3.70 3.22 -5.85
N HIS A 261 -4.40 4.23 -6.36
CA HIS A 261 -3.77 5.17 -7.28
C HIS A 261 -2.76 6.02 -6.50
N LEU A 262 -1.55 6.15 -7.02
CA LEU A 262 -0.49 6.93 -6.39
C LEU A 262 -0.14 8.13 -7.26
N HIS A 263 -0.64 9.31 -6.89
CA HIS A 263 -0.15 10.56 -7.45
C HIS A 263 1.21 10.90 -6.86
N GLN A 264 2.12 11.38 -7.71
CA GLN A 264 3.49 11.70 -7.33
C GLN A 264 3.97 12.99 -7.99
N SER A 265 4.49 13.90 -7.18
CA SER A 265 5.27 15.06 -7.61
C SER A 265 6.54 15.17 -6.79
N VAL A 266 7.46 16.04 -7.20
CA VAL A 266 8.72 16.27 -6.49
C VAL A 266 8.97 17.77 -6.40
N VAL A 267 9.42 18.22 -5.23
CA VAL A 267 9.82 19.60 -4.97
C VAL A 267 11.27 19.67 -4.54
N GLU A 268 11.94 20.80 -4.78
CA GLU A 268 13.24 21.08 -4.21
C GLU A 268 13.12 21.44 -2.72
N ILE A 269 13.91 20.82 -1.85
CA ILE A 269 13.85 21.06 -0.40
C ILE A 269 14.21 22.52 -0.05
N ALA A 270 15.21 23.08 -0.73
CA ALA A 270 15.74 24.41 -0.39
C ALA A 270 14.74 25.55 -0.70
N THR A 271 13.95 25.40 -1.77
CA THR A 271 13.07 26.47 -2.26
C THR A 271 11.58 26.14 -2.18
N GLY A 272 11.22 24.87 -1.99
CA GLY A 272 9.85 24.37 -2.07
C GLY A 272 9.28 24.37 -3.50
N LYS A 273 10.09 24.65 -4.52
CA LYS A 273 9.61 24.74 -5.91
C LYS A 273 9.38 23.36 -6.52
N PRO A 274 8.30 23.16 -7.31
CA PRO A 274 8.09 21.94 -8.09
C PRO A 274 9.21 21.77 -9.13
N ILE A 275 9.70 20.55 -9.30
CA ILE A 275 10.74 20.26 -10.31
C ILE A 275 10.19 19.59 -11.57
N PHE A 276 8.89 19.27 -11.58
CA PHE A 276 8.24 18.58 -12.70
C PHE A 276 7.76 19.52 -13.80
N ALA A 277 7.58 20.80 -13.50
CA ALA A 277 7.22 21.81 -14.48
C ALA A 277 8.39 22.76 -14.75
N ASN A 278 8.52 23.18 -16.00
CA ASN A 278 9.37 24.29 -16.42
C ASN A 278 8.72 25.63 -16.08
N GLU A 279 9.48 26.72 -16.18
CA GLU A 279 8.97 28.09 -15.93
C GLU A 279 7.86 28.51 -16.90
N ASP A 280 7.84 27.94 -18.11
CA ASP A 280 6.78 28.16 -19.12
C ASP A 280 5.53 27.30 -18.89
N GLY A 281 5.54 26.43 -17.86
CA GLY A 281 4.48 25.50 -17.53
C GLY A 281 4.50 24.18 -18.30
N GLY A 282 5.49 23.98 -19.19
CA GLY A 282 5.71 22.69 -19.85
C GLY A 282 6.27 21.63 -18.91
N MET A 283 6.22 20.37 -19.33
CA MET A 283 6.86 19.25 -18.61
C MET A 283 8.38 19.41 -18.62
N SER A 284 9.01 19.28 -17.45
CA SER A 284 10.48 19.30 -17.34
C SER A 284 11.10 17.99 -17.83
N GLU A 285 12.39 18.03 -18.17
CA GLU A 285 13.14 16.79 -18.47
C GLU A 285 13.12 15.81 -17.30
N LEU A 286 13.21 16.32 -16.07
CA LEU A 286 13.12 15.47 -14.87
C LEU A 286 11.77 14.77 -14.76
N PHE A 287 10.67 15.44 -15.12
CA PHE A 287 9.36 14.81 -15.11
C PHE A 287 9.26 13.71 -16.16
N LEU A 288 9.72 13.97 -17.39
CA LEU A 288 9.75 12.96 -18.45
C LEU A 288 10.63 11.77 -18.05
N HIS A 289 11.80 12.03 -17.46
CA HIS A 289 12.70 10.99 -16.95
C HIS A 289 12.08 10.19 -15.81
N HIS A 290 11.32 10.84 -14.91
CA HIS A 290 10.55 10.15 -13.87
C HIS A 290 9.53 9.18 -14.48
N ILE A 291 8.80 9.61 -15.51
CA ILE A 291 7.88 8.74 -16.27
C ILE A 291 8.64 7.59 -16.93
N GLY A 292 9.76 7.84 -17.61
CA GLY A 292 10.56 6.80 -18.26
C GLY A 292 11.11 5.77 -17.25
N GLY A 293 11.48 6.22 -16.06
CA GLY A 293 11.84 5.36 -14.93
C GLY A 293 10.69 4.46 -14.47
N LEU A 294 9.49 5.02 -14.31
CA LEU A 294 8.27 4.25 -14.02
C LEU A 294 8.06 3.16 -15.09
N GLN A 295 8.13 3.50 -16.38
CA GLN A 295 7.96 2.52 -17.46
C GLN A 295 8.99 1.38 -17.42
N LYS A 296 10.25 1.72 -17.17
CA LYS A 296 11.36 0.77 -17.17
C LYS A 296 11.36 -0.16 -15.96
N TYR A 297 11.06 0.37 -14.77
CA TYR A 297 11.30 -0.33 -13.50
C TYR A 297 10.04 -0.88 -12.83
N ILE A 298 8.84 -0.39 -13.14
CA ILE A 298 7.60 -0.99 -12.61
C ILE A 298 7.52 -2.50 -12.90
N PRO A 299 7.82 -3.02 -14.11
CA PRO A 299 7.80 -4.47 -14.35
C PRO A 299 8.75 -5.27 -13.45
N LYS A 300 9.80 -4.63 -12.92
CA LYS A 300 10.80 -5.24 -12.01
C LYS A 300 10.41 -5.14 -10.54
N LEU A 301 9.50 -4.22 -10.19
CA LEU A 301 8.97 -4.04 -8.84
C LEU A 301 7.48 -4.38 -8.73
N LEU A 302 6.89 -4.97 -9.78
CA LEU A 302 5.48 -5.31 -9.84
C LEU A 302 4.97 -6.10 -8.64
N PRO A 303 5.72 -7.04 -8.04
CA PRO A 303 5.28 -7.72 -6.82
C PRO A 303 4.96 -6.75 -5.66
N MET A 304 5.63 -5.60 -5.54
CA MET A 304 5.34 -4.61 -4.50
C MET A 304 4.04 -3.83 -4.76
N PHE A 305 3.54 -3.81 -6.01
CA PHE A 305 2.26 -3.23 -6.41
C PHE A 305 1.12 -4.24 -6.46
N ALA A 306 1.45 -5.50 -6.76
CA ALA A 306 0.54 -6.63 -6.91
C ALA A 306 1.08 -7.81 -6.09
N PRO A 307 0.94 -7.77 -4.75
CA PRO A 307 1.66 -8.68 -3.86
C PRO A 307 1.03 -10.07 -3.72
N ASN A 308 -0.14 -10.32 -4.30
CA ASN A 308 -0.90 -11.55 -4.13
C ASN A 308 -1.31 -12.13 -5.49
N VAL A 309 -1.60 -13.44 -5.54
CA VAL A 309 -2.22 -14.07 -6.72
C VAL A 309 -3.54 -13.36 -7.10
N ASN A 310 -4.31 -12.91 -6.09
CA ASN A 310 -5.53 -12.12 -6.29
C ASN A 310 -5.26 -10.82 -7.07
N SER A 311 -4.11 -10.18 -6.86
CA SER A 311 -3.74 -8.93 -7.53
C SER A 311 -3.67 -9.06 -9.04
N PHE A 312 -3.13 -10.19 -9.54
CA PHE A 312 -3.04 -10.47 -10.98
C PHE A 312 -4.39 -10.75 -11.64
N ARG A 313 -5.47 -11.00 -10.86
CA ARG A 313 -6.82 -11.09 -11.42
C ARG A 313 -7.39 -9.73 -11.82
N ARG A 314 -6.79 -8.62 -11.37
CA ARG A 314 -7.04 -7.27 -11.92
C ARG A 314 -6.41 -7.09 -13.30
N PHE A 315 -5.43 -7.94 -13.67
CA PHE A 315 -4.63 -7.80 -14.88
C PHE A 315 -5.24 -8.47 -16.12
N LEU A 316 -6.51 -8.86 -16.04
CA LEU A 316 -7.22 -9.49 -17.15
C LEU A 316 -7.53 -8.47 -18.27
N PRO A 317 -7.35 -8.86 -19.55
CA PRO A 317 -7.76 -8.05 -20.69
C PRO A 317 -9.23 -7.63 -20.61
N ASP A 318 -9.55 -6.46 -21.19
CA ASP A 318 -10.92 -5.92 -21.28
C ASP A 318 -11.63 -5.59 -19.95
N THR A 319 -10.86 -5.55 -18.84
CA THR A 319 -11.33 -4.96 -17.58
C THR A 319 -11.08 -3.45 -17.54
N SER A 320 -11.80 -2.72 -16.68
CA SER A 320 -11.69 -1.26 -16.52
C SER A 320 -10.32 -0.78 -16.04
N ALA A 321 -9.48 -1.67 -15.51
CA ALA A 321 -8.15 -1.33 -15.01
C ALA A 321 -7.12 -1.16 -16.15
N PRO A 322 -6.37 -0.05 -16.20
CA PRO A 322 -5.33 0.14 -17.21
C PRO A 322 -4.05 -0.60 -16.81
N VAL A 323 -3.94 -1.86 -17.26
CA VAL A 323 -2.85 -2.77 -16.89
C VAL A 323 -1.72 -2.69 -17.91
N ASN A 324 -1.06 -1.53 -17.93
CA ASN A 324 0.07 -1.27 -18.80
C ASN A 324 0.98 -0.23 -18.15
N VAL A 325 2.18 -0.07 -18.68
CA VAL A 325 3.08 1.04 -18.28
C VAL A 325 3.13 2.11 -19.36
N GLU A 326 2.14 2.20 -20.23
CA GLU A 326 2.03 3.34 -21.13
C GLU A 326 1.69 4.60 -20.32
N TRP A 327 1.91 5.77 -20.91
CA TRP A 327 1.56 7.04 -20.28
C TRP A 327 0.87 7.99 -21.24
N GLY A 328 0.14 8.97 -20.69
CA GLY A 328 -0.57 9.96 -21.48
C GLY A 328 -1.27 11.03 -20.62
N VAL A 329 -1.52 12.18 -21.23
CA VAL A 329 -2.21 13.31 -20.59
C VAL A 329 -3.72 13.07 -20.61
N GLU A 330 -4.38 13.18 -19.45
CA GLU A 330 -5.82 12.93 -19.27
C GLU A 330 -6.31 11.58 -19.84
N ASN A 331 -5.42 10.61 -19.99
CA ASN A 331 -5.75 9.32 -20.56
C ASN A 331 -5.99 8.32 -19.43
N ARG A 332 -7.24 7.87 -19.25
CA ARG A 332 -7.60 6.86 -18.23
C ARG A 332 -7.31 5.42 -18.67
N THR A 333 -6.91 5.20 -19.92
CA THR A 333 -6.59 3.86 -20.46
C THR A 333 -5.12 3.47 -20.26
N VAL A 334 -4.27 4.41 -19.84
CA VAL A 334 -2.86 4.19 -19.53
C VAL A 334 -2.66 3.93 -18.03
N GLY A 335 -1.66 3.13 -17.67
CA GLY A 335 -1.34 2.91 -16.25
C GLY A 335 -0.62 4.08 -15.60
N LEU A 336 0.02 4.96 -16.39
CA LEU A 336 0.69 6.16 -15.95
C LEU A 336 -0.01 7.42 -16.50
N ARG A 337 -1.00 7.93 -15.76
CA ARG A 337 -1.78 9.08 -16.22
C ARG A 337 -1.14 10.39 -15.77
N VAL A 338 -1.14 11.40 -16.63
CA VAL A 338 -0.74 12.77 -16.27
C VAL A 338 -1.99 13.65 -16.24
N PRO A 339 -2.48 14.05 -15.05
CA PRO A 339 -3.60 14.98 -14.96
C PRO A 339 -3.22 16.39 -15.44
N THR A 340 -4.14 17.03 -16.16
CA THR A 340 -4.07 18.45 -16.50
C THR A 340 -4.12 19.26 -15.22
N SER A 341 -3.11 20.09 -15.01
CA SER A 341 -2.91 20.80 -13.77
C SER A 341 -2.10 22.07 -14.02
N SER A 342 -2.09 22.96 -13.03
CA SER A 342 -1.16 24.07 -13.01
C SER A 342 0.28 23.58 -12.81
N PRO A 343 1.31 24.37 -13.17
CA PRO A 343 2.72 23.97 -13.05
C PRO A 343 3.12 23.51 -11.64
N ASP A 344 2.55 24.11 -10.60
CA ASP A 344 2.75 23.75 -9.19
C ASP A 344 2.10 22.43 -8.77
N ALA A 345 1.10 21.96 -9.52
CA ALA A 345 0.37 20.73 -9.26
C ALA A 345 0.70 19.60 -10.27
N MET A 346 1.74 19.80 -11.11
CA MET A 346 2.18 18.84 -12.11
C MET A 346 2.66 17.54 -11.46
N ARG A 347 2.03 16.44 -11.85
CA ARG A 347 2.23 15.13 -11.23
C ARG A 347 1.93 14.00 -12.21
N VAL A 348 2.45 12.82 -11.90
CA VAL A 348 2.05 11.57 -12.55
C VAL A 348 1.25 10.72 -11.56
N GLU A 349 0.24 10.04 -12.08
CA GLU A 349 -0.61 9.10 -11.37
C GLU A 349 -0.22 7.68 -11.80
N ASN A 350 0.35 6.90 -10.87
CA ASN A 350 0.58 5.47 -11.07
C ASN A 350 -0.66 4.69 -10.62
N ARG A 351 -1.35 4.07 -11.58
CA ARG A 351 -2.64 3.38 -11.38
C ARG A 351 -2.51 1.88 -11.16
N LEU A 352 -1.28 1.36 -11.17
CA LEU A 352 -0.99 -0.07 -11.06
C LEU A 352 -1.03 -0.66 -9.65
N PRO A 353 -0.70 0.05 -8.56
CA PRO A 353 -0.77 -0.52 -7.21
C PRO A 353 -2.19 -1.00 -6.88
N GLY A 354 -2.29 -2.20 -6.28
CA GLY A 354 -3.53 -2.69 -5.73
C GLY A 354 -3.79 -2.12 -4.33
N ALA A 355 -5.06 -2.02 -3.95
CA ALA A 355 -5.44 -1.66 -2.60
C ALA A 355 -4.91 -2.67 -1.55
N ASP A 356 -4.58 -3.89 -1.97
CA ASP A 356 -4.00 -4.96 -1.16
C ASP A 356 -2.49 -4.82 -0.93
N ALA A 357 -1.83 -3.86 -1.59
CA ALA A 357 -0.42 -3.59 -1.41
C ALA A 357 -0.12 -3.06 0.00
N ASN A 358 1.07 -3.43 0.50
CA ASN A 358 1.66 -2.78 1.66
C ASN A 358 1.98 -1.32 1.26
N PRO A 359 1.39 -0.31 1.93
CA PRO A 359 1.50 1.08 1.49
C PRO A 359 2.95 1.60 1.51
N TYR A 360 3.76 1.19 2.49
CA TYR A 360 5.17 1.55 2.54
C TYR A 360 5.93 1.04 1.30
N LEU A 361 5.69 -0.22 0.94
CA LEU A 361 6.38 -0.86 -0.18
C LEU A 361 5.89 -0.29 -1.52
N ALA A 362 4.58 -0.11 -1.71
CA ALA A 362 4.05 0.45 -2.94
C ALA A 362 4.57 1.88 -3.20
N ILE A 363 4.58 2.72 -2.17
CA ILE A 363 5.11 4.09 -2.27
C ILE A 363 6.62 4.04 -2.53
N ALA A 364 7.37 3.21 -1.79
CA ALA A 364 8.82 3.05 -1.98
C ALA A 364 9.16 2.60 -3.41
N ALA A 365 8.44 1.60 -3.93
CA ALA A 365 8.64 1.07 -5.27
C ALA A 365 8.37 2.13 -6.34
N SER A 366 7.23 2.82 -6.27
CA SER A 366 6.87 3.82 -7.29
C SER A 366 7.84 5.01 -7.27
N LEU A 367 8.21 5.49 -6.08
CA LEU A 367 9.20 6.56 -5.96
C LEU A 367 10.61 6.11 -6.40
N LEU A 368 11.01 4.87 -6.12
CA LEU A 368 12.31 4.36 -6.57
C LEU A 368 12.36 4.25 -8.10
N CYS A 369 11.29 3.75 -8.74
CA CYS A 369 11.23 3.69 -10.20
C CYS A 369 11.43 5.06 -10.84
N GLY A 370 10.70 6.08 -10.36
CA GLY A 370 10.82 7.44 -10.84
C GLY A 370 12.18 8.08 -10.54
N TYR A 371 12.73 7.86 -9.34
CA TYR A 371 14.07 8.30 -8.97
C TYR A 371 15.13 7.76 -9.93
N LEU A 372 15.12 6.44 -10.19
CA LEU A 372 16.04 5.80 -11.13
C LEU A 372 15.92 6.39 -12.53
N GLY A 373 14.70 6.66 -12.98
CA GLY A 373 14.43 7.37 -14.21
C GLY A 373 15.16 8.71 -14.28
N MET A 374 14.98 9.56 -13.28
CA MET A 374 15.63 10.88 -13.19
C MET A 374 17.15 10.81 -13.14
N VAL A 375 17.73 9.89 -12.35
CA VAL A 375 19.20 9.82 -12.23
C VAL A 375 19.88 9.17 -13.43
N GLU A 376 19.22 8.22 -14.09
CA GLU A 376 19.71 7.57 -15.32
C GLU A 376 19.32 8.31 -16.60
N ARG A 377 18.47 9.35 -16.50
CA ARG A 377 17.91 10.10 -17.63
C ARG A 377 17.17 9.21 -18.62
N VAL A 378 16.29 8.37 -18.10
CA VAL A 378 15.52 7.41 -18.91
C VAL A 378 14.42 8.13 -19.66
N GLU A 379 14.53 8.23 -20.98
CA GLU A 379 13.47 8.81 -21.80
C GLU A 379 12.20 7.92 -21.81
N PRO A 380 11.00 8.50 -21.62
CA PRO A 380 9.77 7.75 -21.74
C PRO A 380 9.44 7.46 -23.21
N SER A 381 8.55 6.49 -23.46
CA SER A 381 7.96 6.31 -24.79
C SER A 381 7.16 7.56 -25.20
N ALA A 382 6.80 7.67 -26.48
CA ALA A 382 5.86 8.71 -26.90
C ALA A 382 4.53 8.53 -26.17
N ALA A 383 3.98 9.62 -25.64
CA ALA A 383 2.67 9.64 -24.99
C ALA A 383 1.61 8.99 -25.89
N VAL A 384 0.70 8.23 -25.28
CA VAL A 384 -0.39 7.61 -26.01
C VAL A 384 -1.46 8.64 -26.32
N GLU A 385 -1.63 8.90 -27.61
CA GLU A 385 -2.80 9.56 -28.17
C GLU A 385 -3.89 8.52 -28.44
N GLY A 386 -5.10 8.72 -27.92
CA GLY A 386 -6.21 7.77 -28.05
C GLY A 386 -6.20 6.65 -26.99
N ARG A 387 -6.61 5.43 -27.37
CA ARG A 387 -6.75 4.30 -26.44
C ARG A 387 -5.48 3.47 -26.36
N ALA A 388 -4.98 3.22 -25.15
CA ALA A 388 -3.74 2.46 -24.92
C ALA A 388 -3.86 0.96 -25.22
N TYR A 389 -5.08 0.41 -25.26
CA TYR A 389 -5.33 -1.03 -25.48
C TYR A 389 -4.71 -1.60 -26.77
N GLU A 390 -4.26 -0.75 -27.70
CA GLU A 390 -3.68 -1.14 -28.98
C GLU A 390 -2.14 -1.24 -28.97
N ARG A 391 -1.45 -0.74 -27.93
CA ARG A 391 0.03 -0.79 -27.82
C ARG A 391 0.48 -1.94 -26.91
N ARG A 392 1.09 -2.97 -27.51
CA ARG A 392 1.48 -4.23 -26.85
C ARG A 392 2.94 -4.29 -26.36
N ASN A 393 3.68 -3.17 -26.39
CA ASN A 393 5.15 -3.20 -26.39
C ASN A 393 5.80 -3.26 -25.00
N LEU A 394 5.07 -2.94 -23.93
CA LEU A 394 5.56 -2.99 -22.56
C LEU A 394 4.64 -3.86 -21.71
N ARG A 395 4.77 -5.18 -21.87
CA ARG A 395 3.95 -6.14 -21.12
C ARG A 395 4.44 -6.23 -19.68
N LEU A 396 3.53 -5.94 -18.76
CA LEU A 396 3.70 -6.32 -17.36
C LEU A 396 3.69 -7.86 -17.25
N PRO A 397 4.46 -8.44 -16.33
CA PRO A 397 4.26 -9.82 -15.93
C PRO A 397 2.77 -10.07 -15.60
N ILE A 398 2.22 -11.17 -16.10
CA ILE A 398 0.79 -11.51 -15.96
C ILE A 398 0.52 -12.53 -14.84
N THR A 399 1.57 -13.05 -14.21
CA THR A 399 1.48 -13.92 -13.04
C THR A 399 2.47 -13.48 -11.96
N ILE A 400 2.21 -13.87 -10.72
CA ILE A 400 3.09 -13.52 -9.58
C ILE A 400 4.48 -14.14 -9.74
N GLU A 401 4.57 -15.36 -10.27
CA GLU A 401 5.83 -16.08 -10.47
C GLU A 401 6.75 -15.36 -11.45
N ASP A 402 6.19 -14.91 -12.58
CA ASP A 402 6.95 -14.14 -13.56
C ASP A 402 7.37 -12.78 -13.00
N ALA A 403 6.49 -12.13 -12.24
CA ALA A 403 6.79 -10.87 -11.57
C ALA A 403 7.91 -11.01 -10.52
N LEU A 404 7.89 -12.08 -9.74
CA LEU A 404 8.93 -12.39 -8.76
C LEU A 404 10.27 -12.71 -9.44
N ALA A 405 10.26 -13.47 -10.55
CA ALA A 405 11.46 -13.73 -11.33
C ALA A 405 12.06 -12.45 -11.91
N HIS A 406 11.22 -11.50 -12.34
CA HIS A 406 11.66 -10.18 -12.81
C HIS A 406 12.35 -9.36 -11.72
N MET A 407 11.83 -9.39 -10.49
CA MET A 407 12.40 -8.69 -9.34
C MET A 407 13.72 -9.34 -8.89
N GLU A 408 13.73 -10.66 -8.75
CA GLU A 408 14.89 -11.46 -8.31
C GLU A 408 16.09 -11.31 -9.27
N ASN A 409 15.83 -11.21 -10.57
CA ASN A 409 16.87 -11.11 -11.60
C ASN A 409 17.19 -9.65 -12.01
N CYS A 410 16.94 -8.66 -11.14
CA CYS A 410 17.25 -7.26 -11.42
C CYS A 410 18.35 -6.70 -10.51
N PRO A 411 19.64 -6.72 -10.94
CA PRO A 411 20.76 -6.21 -10.14
C PRO A 411 20.63 -4.73 -9.77
N THR A 412 20.01 -3.92 -10.63
CA THR A 412 19.76 -2.51 -10.32
C THR A 412 18.87 -2.38 -9.10
N ILE A 413 17.71 -3.05 -9.08
CA ILE A 413 16.80 -3.01 -7.94
C ILE A 413 17.46 -3.53 -6.67
N GLU A 414 18.20 -4.64 -6.78
CA GLU A 414 18.93 -5.22 -5.64
C GLU A 414 19.95 -4.25 -5.05
N SER A 415 20.68 -3.50 -5.88
CA SER A 415 21.68 -2.53 -5.38
C SER A 415 21.05 -1.36 -4.60
N TYR A 416 19.83 -0.94 -4.96
CA TYR A 416 19.13 0.13 -4.27
C TYR A 416 18.31 -0.35 -3.06
N LEU A 417 17.60 -1.46 -3.16
CA LEU A 417 16.78 -1.97 -2.05
C LEU A 417 17.58 -2.81 -1.06
N GLY A 418 18.64 -3.47 -1.51
CA GLY A 418 19.48 -4.36 -0.72
C GLY A 418 19.13 -5.83 -0.96
N SER A 419 20.17 -6.68 -1.00
CA SER A 419 20.04 -8.11 -1.27
C SER A 419 19.14 -8.82 -0.26
N LYS A 420 19.30 -8.52 1.04
CA LYS A 420 18.50 -9.11 2.12
C LYS A 420 17.01 -8.83 1.94
N PHE A 421 16.64 -7.59 1.59
CA PHE A 421 15.25 -7.23 1.30
C PHE A 421 14.70 -7.97 0.08
N VAL A 422 15.38 -7.90 -1.06
CA VAL A 422 14.88 -8.52 -2.31
C VAL A 422 14.70 -10.02 -2.14
N ARG A 423 15.71 -10.71 -1.58
CA ARG A 423 15.65 -12.16 -1.35
C ARG A 423 14.56 -12.53 -0.35
N GLY A 424 14.44 -11.81 0.76
CA GLY A 424 13.40 -12.07 1.77
C GLY A 424 11.99 -11.85 1.22
N TYR A 425 11.77 -10.74 0.51
CA TYR A 425 10.48 -10.44 -0.11
C TYR A 425 10.08 -11.50 -1.15
N VAL A 426 10.99 -11.85 -2.04
CA VAL A 426 10.75 -12.89 -3.05
C VAL A 426 10.43 -14.23 -2.39
N ALA A 427 11.15 -14.59 -1.33
CA ALA A 427 10.92 -15.84 -0.62
C ALA A 427 9.54 -15.89 0.06
N VAL A 428 9.12 -14.82 0.76
CA VAL A 428 7.79 -14.73 1.37
C VAL A 428 6.70 -14.90 0.31
N LYS A 429 6.79 -14.16 -0.79
CA LYS A 429 5.78 -14.23 -1.86
C LYS A 429 5.77 -15.55 -2.61
N ARG A 430 6.92 -16.21 -2.73
CA ARG A 430 7.02 -17.57 -3.29
C ARG A 430 6.35 -18.60 -2.37
N ALA A 431 6.60 -18.53 -1.06
CA ALA A 431 5.96 -19.42 -0.08
C ALA A 431 4.43 -19.25 -0.06
N GLU A 432 3.93 -18.00 -0.09
CA GLU A 432 2.48 -17.72 -0.21
C GLU A 432 1.88 -18.30 -1.49
N HIS A 433 2.61 -18.21 -2.59
CA HIS A 433 2.17 -18.75 -3.86
C HIS A 433 2.14 -20.30 -3.86
N GLU A 434 3.14 -20.96 -3.27
CA GLU A 434 3.09 -22.43 -3.10
C GLU A 434 1.93 -22.87 -2.20
N ASN A 435 1.61 -22.10 -1.15
CA ASN A 435 0.43 -22.35 -0.34
C ASN A 435 -0.87 -22.20 -1.14
N PHE A 436 -0.97 -21.18 -1.99
CA PHE A 436 -2.12 -21.01 -2.90
C PHE A 436 -2.33 -22.22 -3.82
N LYS A 437 -1.25 -22.78 -4.42
CA LYS A 437 -1.35 -23.95 -5.32
C LYS A 437 -1.92 -25.20 -4.65
N ARG A 438 -1.89 -25.30 -3.32
CA ARG A 438 -2.45 -26.42 -2.57
C ARG A 438 -3.97 -26.34 -2.43
N VAL A 439 -4.56 -25.19 -2.72
CA VAL A 439 -6.00 -24.96 -2.63
C VAL A 439 -6.65 -25.35 -3.95
N ILE A 440 -7.54 -26.35 -3.93
CA ILE A 440 -8.36 -26.72 -5.07
C ILE A 440 -9.61 -25.84 -5.07
N SER A 441 -9.86 -25.12 -6.16
CA SER A 441 -11.02 -24.24 -6.31
C SER A 441 -12.32 -25.01 -6.57
N SER A 442 -13.46 -24.35 -6.33
CA SER A 442 -14.78 -24.88 -6.72
C SER A 442 -14.88 -25.11 -8.23
N TRP A 443 -14.28 -24.23 -9.04
CA TRP A 443 -14.18 -24.38 -10.49
C TRP A 443 -13.47 -25.68 -10.89
N GLU A 444 -12.32 -25.99 -10.28
CA GLU A 444 -11.61 -27.25 -10.57
C GLU A 444 -12.46 -28.48 -10.22
N ARG A 445 -13.16 -28.45 -9.09
CA ARG A 445 -14.09 -29.53 -8.72
C ARG A 445 -15.27 -29.64 -9.69
N GLU A 446 -15.84 -28.52 -10.12
CA GLU A 446 -16.99 -28.50 -11.04
C GLU A 446 -16.63 -29.06 -12.42
N PHE A 447 -15.49 -28.64 -12.99
CA PHE A 447 -15.15 -28.96 -14.37
C PHE A 447 -14.22 -30.16 -14.53
N LEU A 448 -13.36 -30.48 -13.54
CA LEU A 448 -12.36 -31.54 -13.67
C LEU A 448 -12.74 -32.84 -12.97
N LEU A 449 -13.54 -32.82 -11.90
CA LEU A 449 -13.81 -34.01 -11.06
C LEU A 449 -14.30 -35.24 -11.85
N LEU A 450 -15.12 -35.03 -12.88
CA LEU A 450 -15.67 -36.10 -13.73
C LEU A 450 -15.09 -36.10 -15.15
N SER A 451 -14.19 -35.17 -15.46
CA SER A 451 -13.67 -34.95 -16.81
C SER A 451 -12.23 -35.46 -17.01
N VAL A 452 -11.59 -35.96 -15.95
CA VAL A 452 -10.22 -36.51 -15.97
C VAL A 452 -10.17 -38.01 -15.73
#